data_AF-A0A4S9ADD2-F1
#
_entry.id   AF-A0A4S9ADD2-F1
#
_cell.length_a   1.000
_cell.length_b   1.000
_cell.length_c   1.000
_cell.angle_alpha   90.00
_cell.angle_beta   90.00
_cell.angle_gamma   90.00
#
_symmetry.space_group_name_H-M   'P 1'
#
loop_
_entity.id
_entity.type
_entity.pdbx_description
1 polymer ?
#
loop_
_entity_poly.entity_id
_entity_poly.type
_entity_poly.pdbx_seq_one_letter_code
_entity_poly.pdbx_strand_id
1 'polypeptide(L)'
;MGDTTAALVWGIPVRISNLLCSVDAFHKAIPTIQTLRLCNQFGQGENARITKLPKELIGFIEEELLAIHRQEEESRNDGLVQKHRCFERSCRPSQHSIEMDPSIVDAALEELYEEHPEWLHTDEETVHPKEFDELLEAKVDEKCDECYDLCFDNMCAWPSDVKKHIASEGNEVVRKHFGLDIFVEQENLDETAADYLMSHDKAFARSYTDFRQATICYLVIPSKAARWKVRLDPTLLDSGEIFAESTNSMLLDRNSLDPTEERQQRFARAMRQLALEPSVHPSQLKTALSAAPPINASSPLTQTTARRVIEKKPAEEVKKRDAAMTNRIRDLEQSQWPKLMLLVNHVCSAY
;
A
#
# COMPACT_ATOMS: atom_id res chain seq x y z
N MET A 1 13.88 -24.17 18.25
CA MET A 1 14.01 -22.75 18.66
C MET A 1 14.17 -21.96 17.39
N GLY A 2 13.31 -20.98 17.15
CA GLY A 2 13.32 -20.17 15.93
C GLY A 2 14.45 -19.16 15.90
N ASP A 3 15.21 -19.09 14.81
CA ASP A 3 16.21 -18.04 14.61
C ASP A 3 15.50 -16.68 14.49
N THR A 4 15.66 -15.83 15.50
CA THR A 4 15.20 -14.44 15.44
C THR A 4 16.33 -13.57 14.91
N THR A 5 16.13 -12.96 13.74
CA THR A 5 17.09 -12.03 13.15
C THR A 5 16.53 -10.62 13.23
N ALA A 6 17.10 -9.77 14.08
CA ALA A 6 16.77 -8.36 14.15
C ALA A 6 17.87 -7.53 13.46
N ALA A 7 17.49 -6.49 12.73
CA ALA A 7 18.45 -5.51 12.24
C ALA A 7 17.91 -4.09 12.31
N LEU A 8 18.84 -3.16 12.56
CA LEU A 8 18.61 -1.73 12.55
C LEU A 8 18.96 -1.19 11.16
N VAL A 9 17.99 -0.59 10.47
CA VAL A 9 18.18 -0.03 9.13
C VAL A 9 17.54 1.33 8.99
N TRP A 10 18.06 2.12 8.04
CA TRP A 10 17.36 3.32 7.58
C TRP A 10 16.36 2.93 6.52
N GLY A 11 15.12 3.40 6.67
CA GLY A 11 14.08 3.15 5.68
C GLY A 11 12.99 4.21 5.62
N ILE A 12 12.18 4.09 4.56
CA ILE A 12 10.98 4.89 4.31
C ILE A 12 9.83 3.91 4.05
N PRO A 13 8.73 3.98 4.81
CA PRO A 13 7.54 3.20 4.54
C PRO A 13 6.88 3.73 3.28
N VAL A 14 6.51 2.84 2.38
CA VAL A 14 5.85 3.18 1.12
C VAL A 14 4.73 2.19 0.86
N ARG A 15 3.69 2.63 0.15
CA ARG A 15 2.62 1.73 -0.27
C ARG A 15 3.16 0.74 -1.30
N ILE A 16 3.01 -0.56 -1.02
CA ILE A 16 3.57 -1.62 -1.86
C ILE A 16 3.03 -1.56 -3.30
N SER A 17 1.72 -1.36 -3.47
CA SER A 17 1.11 -1.26 -4.82
C SER A 17 1.75 -0.16 -5.65
N ASN A 18 1.95 1.02 -5.05
CA ASN A 18 2.56 2.17 -5.73
C ASN A 18 4.03 1.91 -6.03
N LEU A 19 4.77 1.28 -5.09
CA LEU A 19 6.16 0.94 -5.33
C LEU A 19 6.32 -0.03 -6.50
N LEU A 20 5.60 -1.15 -6.51
CA LEU A 20 5.73 -2.16 -7.57
C LEU A 20 5.33 -1.57 -8.93
N CYS A 21 4.20 -0.86 -8.98
CA CYS A 21 3.74 -0.14 -10.16
C CYS A 21 4.79 0.85 -10.69
N SER A 22 5.32 1.71 -9.82
CA SER A 22 6.33 2.70 -10.20
C SER A 22 7.65 2.07 -10.64
N VAL A 23 8.03 0.92 -10.07
CA VAL A 23 9.23 0.19 -10.49
C VAL A 23 9.05 -0.39 -11.89
N ASP A 24 7.88 -0.95 -12.22
CA ASP A 24 7.58 -1.46 -13.56
C ASP A 24 7.53 -0.33 -14.59
N ALA A 25 6.87 0.77 -14.26
CA ALA A 25 6.85 1.96 -15.10
C ALA A 25 8.26 2.51 -15.35
N PHE A 26 9.08 2.57 -14.31
CA PHE A 26 10.47 3.00 -14.41
C PHE A 26 11.30 2.04 -15.27
N HIS A 27 11.14 0.72 -15.08
CA HIS A 27 11.83 -0.30 -15.88
C HIS A 27 11.54 -0.13 -17.38
N LYS A 28 10.28 0.12 -17.73
CA LYS A 28 9.84 0.39 -19.12
C LYS A 28 10.37 1.71 -19.68
N ALA A 29 10.41 2.75 -18.86
CA ALA A 29 10.85 4.08 -19.29
C ALA A 29 12.37 4.17 -19.49
N ILE A 30 13.17 3.42 -18.71
CA ILE A 30 14.64 3.53 -18.69
C ILE A 30 15.30 3.52 -20.08
N PRO A 31 15.00 2.57 -20.99
CA PRO A 31 15.64 2.52 -22.30
C PRO A 31 15.43 3.79 -23.10
N THR A 32 14.21 4.34 -23.06
CA THR A 32 13.83 5.57 -23.74
C THR A 32 14.50 6.78 -23.10
N ILE A 33 14.52 6.87 -21.76
CA ILE A 33 15.21 7.93 -21.01
C ILE A 33 16.71 7.92 -21.32
N GLN A 34 17.34 6.74 -21.34
CA GLN A 34 18.77 6.61 -21.68
C GLN A 34 19.04 7.06 -23.12
N THR A 35 18.18 6.65 -24.06
CA THR A 35 18.28 7.07 -25.46
C THR A 35 18.16 8.59 -25.57
N LEU A 36 17.18 9.20 -24.89
CA LEU A 36 16.99 10.65 -24.87
C LEU A 36 18.24 11.38 -24.35
N ARG A 37 18.80 10.92 -23.22
CA ARG A 37 20.02 11.48 -22.62
C ARG A 37 21.22 11.35 -23.55
N LEU A 38 21.42 10.18 -24.18
CA LEU A 38 22.51 9.96 -25.12
C LEU A 38 22.38 10.84 -26.37
N CYS A 39 21.17 10.96 -26.92
CA CYS A 39 20.88 11.83 -28.06
C CYS A 39 21.10 13.31 -27.71
N ASN A 40 20.71 13.75 -26.52
CA ASN A 40 20.95 15.11 -26.05
C ASN A 40 22.44 15.39 -25.83
N GLN A 41 23.19 14.45 -25.27
CA GLN A 41 24.60 14.65 -24.93
C GLN A 41 25.56 14.47 -26.10
N PHE A 42 25.28 13.54 -27.02
CA PHE A 42 26.23 13.09 -28.04
C PHE A 42 25.70 13.18 -29.47
N GLY A 43 24.47 13.66 -29.69
CA GLY A 43 23.91 13.80 -31.03
C GLY A 43 24.78 14.67 -31.94
N GLN A 44 24.92 14.27 -33.20
CA GLN A 44 25.68 15.02 -34.21
C GLN A 44 24.87 15.17 -35.50
N GLY A 45 25.11 16.26 -36.24
CA GLY A 45 24.48 16.54 -37.53
C GLY A 45 23.48 17.70 -37.51
N GLU A 46 23.11 18.17 -38.70
CA GLU A 46 22.27 19.36 -38.90
C GLU A 46 20.84 19.19 -38.31
N ASN A 47 20.37 17.94 -38.20
CA ASN A 47 19.07 17.58 -37.65
C ASN A 47 19.09 17.19 -36.16
N ALA A 48 20.23 17.24 -35.47
CA ALA A 48 20.36 16.85 -34.07
C ALA A 48 19.82 17.91 -33.09
N ARG A 49 18.58 18.38 -33.30
CA ARG A 49 17.96 19.48 -32.53
C ARG A 49 17.81 19.17 -31.03
N ILE A 50 17.70 17.89 -30.67
CA ILE A 50 17.58 17.41 -29.28
C ILE A 50 18.81 17.83 -28.44
N THR A 51 20.00 17.95 -29.04
CA THR A 51 21.22 18.39 -28.33
C THR A 51 21.18 19.81 -27.83
N LYS A 52 20.31 20.66 -28.41
CA LYS A 52 20.13 22.06 -28.03
C LYS A 52 19.13 22.23 -26.90
N LEU A 53 18.44 21.17 -26.49
CA LEU A 53 17.49 21.23 -25.40
C LEU A 53 18.23 21.43 -24.06
N PRO A 54 17.82 22.41 -23.24
CA PRO A 54 18.28 22.56 -21.87
C PRO A 54 18.00 21.28 -21.06
N LYS A 55 18.85 21.01 -20.07
CA LYS A 55 18.73 19.81 -19.22
C LYS A 55 17.41 19.78 -18.45
N GLU A 56 16.87 20.95 -18.14
CA GLU A 56 15.59 21.14 -17.47
C GLU A 56 14.44 20.59 -18.32
N LEU A 57 14.43 20.87 -19.63
CA LEU A 57 13.41 20.34 -20.54
C LEU A 57 13.53 18.82 -20.71
N ILE A 58 14.76 18.28 -20.74
CA ILE A 58 14.97 16.84 -20.73
C ILE A 58 14.40 16.23 -19.45
N GLY A 59 14.63 16.87 -18.30
CA GLY A 59 14.03 16.45 -17.02
C GLY A 59 12.51 16.38 -17.06
N PHE A 60 11.84 17.40 -17.61
CA PHE A 60 10.38 17.38 -17.74
C PHE A 60 9.88 16.27 -18.66
N ILE A 61 10.57 16.01 -19.78
CA ILE A 61 10.21 14.90 -20.69
C ILE A 61 10.36 13.55 -19.96
N GLU A 62 11.41 13.38 -19.16
CA GLU A 62 11.59 12.16 -18.36
C GLU A 62 10.48 11.97 -17.33
N GLU A 63 10.09 13.05 -16.63
CA GLU A 63 9.01 13.03 -15.64
C GLU A 63 7.65 12.69 -16.27
N GLU A 64 7.32 13.30 -17.41
CA GLU A 64 6.10 12.99 -18.18
C GLU A 64 6.09 11.56 -18.70
N LEU A 65 7.21 11.09 -19.26
CA LEU A 65 7.30 9.71 -19.74
C LEU A 65 7.09 8.69 -18.61
N LEU A 66 7.64 8.97 -17.43
CA LEU A 66 7.41 8.15 -16.24
C LEU A 66 5.96 8.23 -15.77
N ALA A 67 5.32 9.39 -15.84
CA ALA A 67 3.91 9.55 -15.49
C ALA A 67 2.99 8.75 -16.41
N ILE A 68 3.23 8.78 -17.72
CA ILE A 68 2.48 7.99 -18.72
C ILE A 68 2.58 6.50 -18.40
N HIS A 69 3.80 5.97 -18.25
CA HIS A 69 3.98 4.55 -17.93
C HIS A 69 3.41 4.15 -16.57
N ARG A 70 3.43 5.03 -15.56
CA ARG A 70 2.76 4.77 -14.28
C ARG A 70 1.24 4.68 -14.46
N GLN A 71 0.64 5.63 -15.16
CA GLN A 71 -0.80 5.60 -15.43
C GLN A 71 -1.21 4.34 -16.19
N GLU A 72 -0.41 3.92 -17.17
CA GLU A 72 -0.60 2.65 -17.88
C GLU A 72 -0.54 1.44 -16.94
N GLU A 73 0.42 1.39 -16.01
CA GLU A 73 0.50 0.30 -15.03
C GLU A 73 -0.62 0.32 -13.99
N GLU A 74 -1.03 1.50 -13.53
CA GLU A 74 -2.10 1.67 -12.54
C GLU A 74 -3.48 1.30 -13.11
N SER A 75 -3.70 1.57 -14.40
CA SER A 75 -4.95 1.29 -15.10
C SER A 75 -5.07 -0.13 -15.64
N ARG A 76 -4.07 -0.99 -15.40
CA ARG A 76 -4.16 -2.41 -15.74
C ARG A 76 -5.17 -3.10 -14.85
N ASN A 77 -6.23 -3.60 -15.47
CA ASN A 77 -7.30 -4.31 -14.78
C ASN A 77 -6.80 -5.59 -14.09
N ASP A 78 -5.86 -6.33 -14.69
CA ASP A 78 -5.20 -7.49 -14.04
C ASP A 78 -3.86 -7.13 -13.35
N GLY A 79 -3.68 -5.84 -13.08
CA GLY A 79 -2.46 -5.29 -12.50
C GLY A 79 -2.30 -5.59 -11.01
N LEU A 80 -1.07 -5.45 -10.51
CA LEU A 80 -0.77 -5.59 -9.07
C LEU A 80 -1.57 -4.60 -8.21
N VAL A 81 -1.94 -3.44 -8.75
CA VAL A 81 -2.77 -2.46 -8.02
C VAL A 81 -4.17 -3.01 -7.75
N GLN A 82 -4.81 -3.65 -8.73
CA GLN A 82 -6.13 -4.24 -8.53
C GLN A 82 -6.05 -5.45 -7.58
N LYS A 83 -5.05 -6.32 -7.76
CA LYS A 83 -4.80 -7.45 -6.85
C LYS A 83 -4.57 -7.01 -5.40
N HIS A 84 -3.85 -5.91 -5.21
CA HIS A 84 -3.66 -5.32 -3.89
C HIS A 84 -4.98 -4.83 -3.28
N ARG A 85 -5.84 -4.20 -4.07
CA ARG A 85 -7.18 -3.79 -3.61
C ARG A 85 -8.03 -4.99 -3.21
N CYS A 86 -7.99 -6.09 -3.97
CA CYS A 86 -8.67 -7.33 -3.59
C CYS A 86 -8.08 -7.92 -2.30
N PHE A 87 -6.74 -7.96 -2.18
CA PHE A 87 -6.05 -8.44 -0.99
C PHE A 87 -6.40 -7.63 0.26
N GLU A 88 -6.43 -6.31 0.13
CA GLU A 88 -6.85 -5.41 1.21
C GLU A 88 -8.38 -5.34 1.38
N ARG A 89 -9.15 -5.98 0.50
CA ARG A 89 -10.62 -5.90 0.46
C ARG A 89 -11.14 -4.47 0.33
N SER A 90 -10.37 -3.63 -0.35
CA SER A 90 -10.71 -2.25 -0.71
C SER A 90 -11.18 -2.13 -2.16
N CYS A 91 -11.29 -3.24 -2.90
CA CYS A 91 -11.86 -3.28 -4.24
C CYS A 91 -13.38 -3.05 -4.22
N ARG A 92 -13.90 -2.45 -5.30
CA ARG A 92 -15.33 -2.39 -5.56
C ARG A 92 -15.74 -3.45 -6.59
N PRO A 93 -16.97 -3.97 -6.56
CA PRO A 93 -17.47 -4.89 -7.57
C PRO A 93 -17.24 -4.38 -9.01
N SER A 94 -17.56 -3.10 -9.28
CA SER A 94 -17.35 -2.49 -10.61
C SER A 94 -15.90 -2.49 -11.11
N GLN A 95 -14.92 -2.61 -10.21
CA GLN A 95 -13.50 -2.65 -10.56
C GLN A 95 -13.05 -4.00 -11.10
N HIS A 96 -13.93 -5.01 -11.10
CA HIS A 96 -13.72 -6.33 -11.71
C HIS A 96 -14.29 -6.42 -13.15
N SER A 97 -14.56 -5.26 -13.76
CA SER A 97 -15.34 -5.08 -15.01
C SER A 97 -14.84 -5.79 -16.29
N ILE A 98 -13.60 -6.30 -16.36
CA ILE A 98 -13.19 -7.11 -17.54
C ILE A 98 -13.89 -8.47 -17.54
N GLU A 99 -14.09 -9.05 -16.36
CA GLU A 99 -14.69 -10.37 -16.21
C GLU A 99 -16.18 -10.28 -15.91
N MET A 100 -16.65 -9.12 -15.44
CA MET A 100 -18.06 -8.89 -15.21
C MET A 100 -18.80 -8.63 -16.52
N ASP A 101 -19.89 -9.37 -16.76
CA ASP A 101 -20.81 -9.09 -17.86
C ASP A 101 -21.33 -7.64 -17.73
N PRO A 102 -21.13 -6.76 -18.75
CA PRO A 102 -21.63 -5.38 -18.72
C PRO A 102 -23.13 -5.28 -18.40
N SER A 103 -23.89 -6.32 -18.73
CA SER A 103 -25.32 -6.42 -18.41
C SER A 103 -25.62 -6.38 -16.91
N ILE A 104 -24.67 -6.76 -16.05
CA ILE A 104 -24.81 -6.69 -14.59
C ILE A 104 -24.86 -5.23 -14.12
N VAL A 105 -24.00 -4.36 -14.67
CA VAL A 105 -24.05 -2.91 -14.37
C VAL A 105 -25.34 -2.31 -14.88
N ASP A 106 -25.72 -2.64 -16.12
CA ASP A 106 -26.93 -2.09 -16.73
C ASP A 106 -28.19 -2.50 -15.96
N ALA A 107 -28.29 -3.77 -15.53
CA ALA A 107 -29.39 -4.25 -14.71
C ALA A 107 -29.41 -3.62 -13.30
N ALA A 108 -28.24 -3.44 -12.67
CA ALA A 108 -28.13 -2.74 -11.41
C ALA A 108 -28.54 -1.26 -11.53
N LEU A 109 -28.18 -0.63 -12.64
CA LEU A 109 -28.52 0.75 -12.96
C LEU A 109 -30.02 0.92 -13.23
N GLU A 110 -30.62 0.01 -13.99
CA GLU A 110 -32.06 -0.01 -14.28
C GLU A 110 -32.88 -0.16 -12.98
N GLU A 111 -32.54 -1.13 -12.13
CA GLU A 111 -33.20 -1.32 -10.84
C GLU A 111 -33.06 -0.09 -9.93
N LEU A 112 -31.88 0.52 -9.93
CA LEU A 112 -31.64 1.73 -9.13
C LEU A 112 -32.49 2.91 -9.61
N TYR A 113 -32.72 3.05 -10.92
CA TYR A 113 -33.63 4.05 -11.47
C TYR A 113 -35.12 3.70 -11.29
N GLU A 114 -35.48 2.42 -11.22
CA GLU A 114 -36.83 1.99 -10.85
C GLU A 114 -37.15 2.33 -9.38
N GLU A 115 -36.17 2.17 -8.48
CA GLU A 115 -36.27 2.53 -7.07
C GLU A 115 -36.25 4.06 -6.85
N HIS A 116 -35.51 4.77 -7.70
CA HIS A 116 -35.34 6.23 -7.64
C HIS A 116 -35.70 6.92 -8.95
N PRO A 117 -37.00 6.91 -9.33
CA PRO A 117 -37.45 7.51 -10.59
C PRO A 117 -37.21 9.03 -10.64
N GLU A 118 -37.03 9.68 -9.48
CA GLU A 118 -36.67 11.09 -9.39
C GLU A 118 -35.29 11.43 -9.96
N TRP A 119 -34.41 10.45 -10.19
CA TRP A 119 -33.08 10.69 -10.79
C TRP A 119 -33.09 10.67 -12.33
N LEU A 120 -34.20 10.23 -12.95
CA LEU A 120 -34.40 10.29 -14.39
C LEU A 120 -34.94 11.67 -14.77
N HIS A 121 -34.05 12.60 -15.13
CA HIS A 121 -34.43 13.90 -15.70
C HIS A 121 -34.36 13.86 -17.23
N THR A 122 -35.47 14.19 -17.89
CA THR A 122 -35.60 14.11 -19.36
C THR A 122 -34.92 15.25 -20.13
N ASP A 123 -34.61 16.39 -19.50
CA ASP A 123 -34.21 17.61 -20.21
C ASP A 123 -33.01 18.39 -19.62
N GLU A 124 -32.41 17.94 -18.50
CA GLU A 124 -31.20 18.53 -17.93
C GLU A 124 -30.16 17.44 -17.62
N GLU A 125 -28.88 17.82 -17.70
CA GLU A 125 -27.72 17.00 -17.35
C GLU A 125 -28.02 16.19 -16.08
N THR A 126 -27.98 14.86 -16.17
CA THR A 126 -28.37 13.97 -15.07
C THR A 126 -27.43 14.22 -13.89
N VAL A 127 -27.90 14.92 -12.86
CA VAL A 127 -27.14 15.16 -11.64
C VAL A 127 -27.50 14.09 -10.62
N HIS A 128 -26.68 13.06 -10.54
CA HIS A 128 -26.83 12.01 -9.55
C HIS A 128 -26.58 12.54 -8.13
N PRO A 129 -27.32 12.07 -7.12
CA PRO A 129 -27.03 12.40 -5.73
C PRO A 129 -25.68 11.82 -5.31
N LYS A 130 -25.09 12.37 -4.23
CA LYS A 130 -23.77 11.96 -3.72
C LYS A 130 -23.65 10.48 -3.36
N GLU A 131 -24.78 9.83 -3.09
CA GLU A 131 -24.86 8.42 -2.67
C GLU A 131 -25.05 7.46 -3.85
N PHE A 132 -25.26 7.99 -5.07
CA PHE A 132 -25.57 7.19 -6.25
C PHE A 132 -24.52 6.11 -6.53
N ASP A 133 -23.24 6.48 -6.60
CA ASP A 133 -22.17 5.51 -6.82
C ASP A 133 -22.15 4.42 -5.75
N GLU A 134 -22.44 4.78 -4.49
CA GLU A 134 -22.44 3.83 -3.38
C GLU A 134 -23.61 2.84 -3.47
N LEU A 135 -24.77 3.29 -3.93
CA LEU A 135 -25.95 2.48 -4.14
C LEU A 135 -25.82 1.59 -5.38
N LEU A 136 -25.27 2.12 -6.47
CA LEU A 136 -24.98 1.36 -7.68
C LEU A 136 -24.03 0.20 -7.37
N GLU A 137 -22.95 0.45 -6.64
CA GLU A 137 -22.02 -0.62 -6.24
C GLU A 137 -22.65 -1.66 -5.33
N ALA A 138 -23.62 -1.27 -4.47
CA ALA A 138 -24.35 -2.25 -3.65
C ALA A 138 -25.26 -3.14 -4.52
N LYS A 139 -25.94 -2.57 -5.51
CA LYS A 139 -26.75 -3.33 -6.47
C LYS A 139 -25.90 -4.24 -7.35
N VAL A 140 -24.71 -3.81 -7.75
CA VAL A 140 -23.76 -4.67 -8.48
C VAL A 140 -23.26 -5.81 -7.58
N ASP A 141 -22.94 -5.54 -6.32
CA ASP A 141 -22.51 -6.56 -5.34
C ASP A 141 -23.55 -7.67 -5.15
N GLU A 142 -24.83 -7.30 -5.06
CA GLU A 142 -25.95 -8.25 -4.92
C GLU A 142 -26.11 -9.19 -6.13
N LYS A 143 -25.60 -8.77 -7.30
CA LYS A 143 -25.77 -9.49 -8.57
C LYS A 143 -24.51 -10.19 -9.05
N CYS A 144 -23.35 -9.84 -8.52
CA CYS A 144 -22.06 -10.30 -9.02
C CYS A 144 -21.44 -11.38 -8.15
N ASP A 145 -21.99 -12.60 -8.19
CA ASP A 145 -21.39 -13.77 -7.53
C ASP A 145 -19.95 -14.02 -8.06
N GLU A 146 -19.73 -13.82 -9.36
CA GLU A 146 -18.42 -14.01 -10.01
C GLU A 146 -17.35 -13.01 -9.50
N CYS A 147 -17.76 -11.83 -9.03
CA CYS A 147 -16.84 -10.84 -8.44
C CYS A 147 -16.19 -11.37 -7.15
N TYR A 148 -16.89 -12.24 -6.41
CA TYR A 148 -16.36 -12.83 -5.18
C TYR A 148 -15.25 -13.83 -5.47
N ASP A 149 -15.44 -14.71 -6.45
CA ASP A 149 -14.45 -15.71 -6.85
C ASP A 149 -13.17 -15.04 -7.37
N LEU A 150 -13.29 -14.04 -8.24
CA LEU A 150 -12.12 -13.30 -8.74
C LEU A 150 -11.40 -12.53 -7.63
N CYS A 151 -12.16 -11.86 -6.73
CA CYS A 151 -11.58 -11.17 -5.58
C CYS A 151 -10.81 -12.15 -4.69
N PHE A 152 -11.37 -13.34 -4.47
CA PHE A 152 -10.73 -14.40 -3.71
C PHE A 152 -9.44 -14.89 -4.37
N ASP A 153 -9.47 -15.17 -5.67
CA ASP A 153 -8.30 -15.60 -6.44
C ASP A 153 -7.19 -14.55 -6.41
N ASN A 154 -7.54 -13.28 -6.59
CA ASN A 154 -6.59 -12.17 -6.50
C ASN A 154 -5.99 -12.01 -5.10
N MET A 155 -6.81 -12.15 -4.05
CA MET A 155 -6.36 -12.14 -2.65
C MET A 155 -5.37 -13.29 -2.38
N CYS A 156 -5.67 -14.50 -2.86
CA CYS A 156 -4.79 -15.67 -2.71
C CYS A 156 -3.51 -15.57 -3.55
N ALA A 157 -3.57 -14.96 -4.74
CA ALA A 157 -2.43 -14.79 -5.63
C ALA A 157 -1.46 -13.70 -5.15
N TRP A 158 -1.96 -12.65 -4.49
CA TRP A 158 -1.18 -11.48 -4.09
C TRP A 158 0.17 -11.79 -3.40
N PRO A 159 0.23 -12.62 -2.34
CA PRO A 159 1.50 -12.99 -1.69
C PRO A 159 2.55 -13.55 -2.66
N SER A 160 2.10 -14.42 -3.56
CA SER A 160 2.96 -15.11 -4.53
C SER A 160 3.42 -14.15 -5.63
N ASP A 161 2.53 -13.28 -6.10
CA ASP A 161 2.82 -12.31 -7.15
C ASP A 161 3.82 -11.25 -6.68
N VAL A 162 3.67 -10.71 -5.47
CA VAL A 162 4.63 -9.77 -4.90
C VAL A 162 5.99 -10.44 -4.70
N LYS A 163 6.02 -11.67 -4.18
CA LYS A 163 7.28 -12.42 -4.00
C LYS A 163 8.00 -12.65 -5.31
N LYS A 164 7.24 -13.03 -6.36
CA LYS A 164 7.77 -13.23 -7.71
C LYS A 164 8.33 -11.92 -8.26
N HIS A 165 7.57 -10.83 -8.16
CA HIS A 165 7.94 -9.50 -8.66
C HIS A 165 9.25 -8.99 -8.03
N ILE A 166 9.34 -9.04 -6.71
CA ILE A 166 10.53 -8.60 -5.96
C ILE A 166 11.75 -9.47 -6.31
N ALA A 167 11.55 -10.77 -6.53
CA ALA A 167 12.61 -11.71 -6.87
C ALA A 167 13.09 -11.60 -8.33
N SER A 168 12.21 -11.26 -9.28
CA SER A 168 12.54 -11.18 -10.70
C SER A 168 13.12 -9.82 -11.09
N GLU A 169 12.42 -8.73 -10.79
CA GLU A 169 12.70 -7.42 -11.38
C GLU A 169 12.72 -6.30 -10.35
N GLY A 170 11.80 -6.33 -9.38
CA GLY A 170 11.58 -5.24 -8.44
C GLY A 170 12.83 -4.84 -7.66
N ASN A 171 13.43 -5.79 -6.92
CA ASN A 171 14.58 -5.48 -6.09
C ASN A 171 15.86 -5.24 -6.91
N GLU A 172 15.99 -5.86 -8.09
CA GLU A 172 17.13 -5.63 -8.98
C GLU A 172 17.12 -4.19 -9.49
N VAL A 173 15.99 -3.72 -10.01
CA VAL A 173 15.83 -2.35 -10.51
C VAL A 173 16.10 -1.35 -9.40
N VAL A 174 15.49 -1.56 -8.23
CA VAL A 174 15.66 -0.63 -7.10
C VAL A 174 17.13 -0.56 -6.64
N ARG A 175 17.79 -1.72 -6.53
CA ARG A 175 19.19 -1.79 -6.12
C ARG A 175 20.13 -1.19 -7.16
N LYS A 176 19.95 -1.52 -8.44
CA LYS A 176 20.81 -1.05 -9.53
C LYS A 176 20.70 0.46 -9.75
N HIS A 177 19.48 1.00 -9.71
CA HIS A 177 19.23 2.39 -10.08
C HIS A 177 19.17 3.35 -8.89
N PHE A 178 18.91 2.87 -7.68
CA PHE A 178 18.79 3.72 -6.48
C PHE A 178 19.76 3.34 -5.36
N GLY A 179 20.36 2.15 -5.41
CA GLY A 179 21.24 1.68 -4.33
C GLY A 179 20.48 1.42 -3.02
N LEU A 180 19.20 1.07 -3.16
CA LEU A 180 18.26 0.72 -2.09
C LEU A 180 17.78 -0.72 -2.25
N ASP A 181 17.20 -1.30 -1.22
CA ASP A 181 16.52 -2.59 -1.25
C ASP A 181 15.04 -2.41 -0.90
N ILE A 182 14.21 -3.34 -1.39
CA ILE A 182 12.82 -3.47 -0.99
C ILE A 182 12.73 -4.48 0.16
N PHE A 183 12.14 -4.05 1.27
CA PHE A 183 11.74 -4.93 2.37
C PHE A 183 10.22 -5.00 2.42
N VAL A 184 9.67 -6.21 2.35
CA VAL A 184 8.22 -6.46 2.40
C VAL A 184 7.92 -7.51 3.44
N GLU A 185 6.88 -7.24 4.21
CA GLU A 185 6.35 -8.14 5.21
C GLU A 185 4.83 -8.13 5.22
N GLN A 186 4.25 -9.22 5.71
CA GLN A 186 2.83 -9.30 6.03
C GLN A 186 2.65 -9.22 7.54
N GLU A 187 1.73 -8.35 7.95
CA GLU A 187 1.34 -8.21 9.35
C GLU A 187 -0.11 -8.61 9.52
N ASN A 188 -0.38 -9.44 10.54
CA ASN A 188 -1.75 -9.74 10.92
C ASN A 188 -2.38 -8.54 11.61
N LEU A 189 -3.57 -8.19 11.17
CA LEU A 189 -4.36 -7.14 11.77
C LEU A 189 -5.12 -7.70 12.95
N ASP A 190 -4.99 -7.00 14.08
CA ASP A 190 -5.87 -7.25 15.19
C ASP A 190 -7.20 -6.50 15.02
N GLU A 191 -8.18 -6.88 15.85
CA GLU A 191 -9.53 -6.30 15.88
C GLU A 191 -9.49 -4.76 15.90
N THR A 192 -8.53 -4.16 16.61
CA THR A 192 -8.44 -2.71 16.82
C THR A 192 -7.99 -1.94 15.57
N ALA A 193 -7.09 -2.53 14.77
CA ALA A 193 -6.64 -1.97 13.50
C ALA A 193 -7.66 -2.21 12.39
N ALA A 194 -8.27 -3.40 12.36
CA ALA A 194 -9.37 -3.72 11.46
C ALA A 194 -10.56 -2.77 11.68
N ASP A 195 -11.00 -2.56 12.93
CA ASP A 195 -12.08 -1.63 13.28
C ASP A 195 -11.79 -0.19 12.85
N TYR A 196 -10.54 0.26 13.00
CA TYR A 196 -10.13 1.60 12.57
C TYR A 196 -10.23 1.76 11.05
N LEU A 197 -9.74 0.77 10.29
CA LEU A 197 -9.79 0.80 8.84
C LEU A 197 -11.23 0.79 8.33
N MET A 198 -12.09 -0.08 8.89
CA MET A 198 -13.52 -0.12 8.57
C MET A 198 -14.24 1.20 8.86
N SER A 199 -13.80 1.97 9.85
CA SER A 199 -14.43 3.25 10.22
C SER A 199 -13.87 4.47 9.45
N HIS A 200 -12.65 4.39 8.91
CA HIS A 200 -11.95 5.54 8.30
C HIS A 200 -11.82 5.43 6.78
N ASP A 201 -11.86 4.22 6.25
CA ASP A 201 -11.76 3.98 4.84
C ASP A 201 -13.03 3.26 4.35
N LYS A 202 -13.81 4.01 3.56
CA LYS A 202 -15.07 3.52 2.97
C LYS A 202 -14.89 2.23 2.20
N ALA A 203 -13.70 1.99 1.66
CA ALA A 203 -13.40 0.77 0.94
C ALA A 203 -13.46 -0.48 1.84
N PHE A 204 -13.18 -0.34 3.14
CA PHE A 204 -13.17 -1.45 4.10
C PHE A 204 -14.52 -1.65 4.83
N ALA A 205 -15.39 -0.65 4.82
CA ALA A 205 -16.65 -0.65 5.58
C ALA A 205 -17.69 -1.71 5.15
N ARG A 206 -17.49 -2.36 4.00
CA ARG A 206 -18.45 -3.31 3.40
C ARG A 206 -18.02 -4.79 3.43
N SER A 207 -16.82 -5.12 3.91
CA SER A 207 -16.37 -6.52 3.93
C SER A 207 -17.09 -7.34 5.01
N TYR A 208 -17.92 -8.30 4.60
CA TYR A 208 -18.61 -9.26 5.49
C TYR A 208 -17.69 -10.30 6.17
N THR A 209 -16.40 -10.25 5.87
CA THR A 209 -15.45 -11.31 6.21
C THR A 209 -14.19 -10.68 6.80
N ASP A 210 -13.64 -11.36 7.81
CA ASP A 210 -12.58 -10.83 8.67
C ASP A 210 -11.35 -10.39 7.84
N PHE A 211 -11.14 -9.08 7.78
CA PHE A 211 -9.92 -8.49 7.26
C PHE A 211 -8.78 -8.77 8.25
N ARG A 212 -7.81 -9.58 7.86
CA ARG A 212 -6.83 -10.15 8.80
C ARG A 212 -5.38 -9.82 8.51
N GLN A 213 -5.05 -9.26 7.35
CA GLN A 213 -3.65 -9.06 6.95
C GLN A 213 -3.45 -7.76 6.19
N ALA A 214 -2.30 -7.12 6.42
CA ALA A 214 -1.82 -5.99 5.62
C ALA A 214 -0.42 -6.31 5.08
N THR A 215 -0.12 -5.78 3.89
CA THR A 215 1.23 -5.86 3.33
C THR A 215 1.97 -4.56 3.60
N ILE A 216 3.00 -4.65 4.44
CA ILE A 216 3.87 -3.53 4.78
C ILE A 216 5.09 -3.55 3.88
N CYS A 217 5.47 -2.38 3.38
CA CYS A 217 6.63 -2.22 2.51
C CYS A 217 7.51 -1.04 2.92
N TYR A 218 8.81 -1.25 2.83
CA TYR A 218 9.83 -0.26 3.09
C TYR A 218 10.89 -0.24 1.99
N LEU A 219 11.31 0.96 1.61
CA LEU A 219 12.59 1.17 0.96
C LEU A 219 13.67 1.25 2.04
N VAL A 220 14.72 0.45 1.94
CA VAL A 220 15.78 0.38 2.96
C VAL A 220 17.18 0.44 2.35
N ILE A 221 18.16 0.82 3.17
CA ILE A 221 19.57 0.72 2.74
C ILE A 221 20.00 -0.76 2.77
N PRO A 222 20.66 -1.26 1.70
CA PRO A 222 21.15 -2.63 1.66
C PRO A 222 22.14 -2.88 2.81
N SER A 223 21.90 -3.92 3.59
CA SER A 223 22.78 -4.34 4.68
C SER A 223 23.50 -5.63 4.31
N LYS A 224 24.84 -5.65 4.41
CA LYS A 224 25.62 -6.88 4.20
C LYS A 224 25.31 -7.96 5.26
N ALA A 225 24.83 -7.54 6.43
CA ALA A 225 24.54 -8.43 7.55
C ALA A 225 23.12 -9.02 7.48
N ALA A 226 22.22 -8.45 6.69
CA ALA A 226 20.83 -8.87 6.60
C ALA A 226 20.43 -9.06 5.14
N ARG A 227 20.39 -10.32 4.69
CA ARG A 227 19.68 -10.68 3.46
C ARG A 227 18.20 -10.83 3.81
N TRP A 228 17.43 -9.81 3.51
CA TRP A 228 16.00 -9.78 3.72
C TRP A 228 15.32 -10.80 2.81
N LYS A 229 14.61 -11.77 3.39
CA LYS A 229 13.71 -12.64 2.64
C LYS A 229 12.33 -12.02 2.70
N VAL A 230 11.69 -11.84 1.54
CA VAL A 230 10.26 -11.50 1.45
C VAL A 230 9.48 -12.61 2.15
N ARG A 231 8.72 -12.25 3.18
CA ARG A 231 7.87 -13.17 3.94
C ARG A 231 6.42 -12.81 3.71
N LEU A 232 5.87 -13.52 2.75
CA LEU A 232 4.49 -13.45 2.36
C LEU A 232 3.97 -14.89 2.49
N ASP A 233 3.17 -15.12 3.52
CA ASP A 233 2.57 -16.42 3.77
C ASP A 233 1.32 -16.52 2.89
N PRO A 234 1.18 -17.59 2.09
CA PRO A 234 -0.02 -17.78 1.30
C PRO A 234 -1.23 -17.94 2.25
N THR A 235 -2.32 -17.26 1.93
CA THR A 235 -3.57 -17.35 2.69
C THR A 235 -4.18 -18.75 2.48
N LEU A 236 -3.84 -19.71 3.35
CA LEU A 236 -4.45 -21.05 3.35
C LEU A 236 -5.75 -21.02 4.17
N LEU A 237 -6.88 -20.77 3.51
CA LEU A 237 -8.20 -20.81 4.17
C LEU A 237 -8.71 -22.24 4.43
N ASP A 238 -8.11 -23.27 3.83
CA ASP A 238 -8.64 -24.63 3.81
C ASP A 238 -8.58 -25.36 5.17
N SER A 239 -7.97 -24.75 6.20
CA SER A 239 -7.89 -25.32 7.56
C SER A 239 -8.53 -24.46 8.65
N GLY A 240 -9.15 -23.32 8.32
CA GLY A 240 -9.74 -22.41 9.32
C GLY A 240 -8.73 -21.72 10.26
N GLU A 241 -7.45 -22.07 10.20
CA GLU A 241 -6.36 -21.48 10.97
C GLU A 241 -5.39 -20.76 10.04
N ILE A 242 -5.43 -19.42 10.06
CA ILE A 242 -4.45 -18.58 9.37
C ILE A 242 -3.18 -18.58 10.23
N PHE A 243 -2.24 -19.44 9.89
CA PHE A 243 -0.88 -19.36 10.41
C PHE A 243 -0.12 -18.35 9.57
N ALA A 244 0.13 -17.17 10.14
CA ALA A 244 1.09 -16.23 9.57
C ALA A 244 2.18 -15.95 10.59
N GLU A 245 3.43 -16.16 10.19
CA GLU A 245 4.60 -15.77 10.97
C GLU A 245 4.57 -14.24 11.16
N SER A 246 4.37 -13.78 12.39
CA SER A 246 4.41 -12.34 12.68
C SER A 246 5.86 -11.84 12.59
N THR A 247 6.12 -10.94 11.64
CA THR A 247 7.28 -10.05 11.68
C THR A 247 6.84 -8.70 12.24
N ASN A 248 7.72 -8.07 13.01
CA ASN A 248 7.45 -6.78 13.62
C ASN A 248 8.47 -5.77 13.07
N SER A 249 7.97 -4.71 12.45
CA SER A 249 8.73 -3.50 12.19
C SER A 249 8.38 -2.43 13.23
N MET A 250 9.40 -1.78 13.78
CA MET A 250 9.21 -0.69 14.74
C MET A 250 10.01 0.54 14.32
N LEU A 251 9.31 1.66 14.18
CA LEU A 251 9.94 2.97 14.03
C LEU A 251 10.64 3.32 15.34
N LEU A 252 11.95 3.56 15.28
CA LEU A 252 12.71 3.98 16.45
C LEU A 252 12.79 5.50 16.47
N ASP A 253 12.09 6.11 17.43
CA ASP A 253 12.24 7.52 17.74
C ASP A 253 13.46 7.71 18.65
N ARG A 254 14.63 7.82 18.02
CA ARG A 254 15.85 8.30 18.68
C ARG A 254 16.24 9.59 17.97
N ASN A 255 16.26 10.69 18.71
CA ASN A 255 16.89 11.95 18.33
C ASN A 255 18.21 11.63 17.59
N SER A 256 18.24 12.00 16.31
CA SER A 256 18.80 11.24 15.18
C SER A 256 20.31 10.99 15.22
N LEU A 257 20.71 9.75 14.94
CA LEU A 257 21.93 9.53 14.16
C LEU A 257 21.61 10.01 12.74
N ASP A 258 22.10 11.16 12.30
CA ASP A 258 21.72 11.63 10.96
C ASP A 258 22.22 10.66 9.88
N PRO A 259 21.35 10.21 8.96
CA PRO A 259 21.82 9.46 7.81
C PRO A 259 22.76 10.37 7.02
N THR A 260 23.91 9.83 6.59
CA THR A 260 24.86 10.56 5.76
C THR A 260 24.15 11.18 4.55
N GLU A 261 24.58 12.36 4.10
CA GLU A 261 24.00 13.08 2.96
C GLU A 261 23.84 12.18 1.72
N GLU A 262 24.85 11.33 1.44
CA GLU A 262 24.78 10.35 0.35
C GLU A 262 23.59 9.38 0.45
N ARG A 263 23.24 8.96 1.67
CA ARG A 263 22.12 8.05 1.93
C ARG A 263 20.80 8.79 1.73
N GLN A 264 20.69 10.01 2.23
CA GLN A 264 19.53 10.87 2.02
C GLN A 264 19.29 11.12 0.52
N GLN A 265 20.36 11.39 -0.24
CA GLN A 265 20.26 11.58 -1.69
C GLN A 265 19.75 10.35 -2.44
N ARG A 266 20.11 9.13 -2.01
CA ARG A 266 19.57 7.88 -2.60
C ARG A 266 18.07 7.77 -2.41
N PHE A 267 17.59 8.01 -1.18
CA PHE A 267 16.16 8.02 -0.88
C PHE A 267 15.44 9.13 -1.64
N ALA A 268 15.96 10.36 -1.62
CA ALA A 268 15.37 11.49 -2.34
C ALA A 268 15.26 11.23 -3.85
N ARG A 269 16.29 10.61 -4.45
CA ARG A 269 16.25 10.20 -5.86
C ARG A 269 15.16 9.15 -6.11
N ALA A 270 15.09 8.12 -5.28
CA ALA A 270 14.09 7.06 -5.42
C ALA A 270 12.67 7.59 -5.27
N MET A 271 12.39 8.33 -4.19
CA MET A 271 11.07 8.91 -3.93
C MET A 271 10.63 9.83 -5.08
N ARG A 272 11.54 10.66 -5.62
CA ARG A 272 11.22 11.55 -6.75
C ARG A 272 10.97 10.79 -8.05
N GLN A 273 11.89 9.92 -8.47
CA GLN A 273 11.78 9.26 -9.78
C GLN A 273 10.67 8.20 -9.82
N LEU A 274 10.43 7.53 -8.70
CA LEU A 274 9.33 6.58 -8.55
C LEU A 274 8.02 7.26 -8.13
N ALA A 275 8.01 8.59 -7.95
CA ALA A 275 6.85 9.38 -7.50
C ALA A 275 6.15 8.77 -6.28
N LEU A 276 6.94 8.41 -5.27
CA LEU A 276 6.46 7.77 -4.04
C LEU A 276 6.28 8.82 -2.94
N GLU A 277 5.34 8.54 -2.06
CA GLU A 277 5.12 9.28 -0.82
C GLU A 277 5.29 8.34 0.38
N PRO A 278 5.80 8.85 1.52
CA PRO A 278 5.81 8.07 2.75
C PRO A 278 4.38 7.65 3.12
N SER A 279 4.16 6.38 3.40
CA SER A 279 2.83 5.85 3.75
C SER A 279 2.93 4.89 4.92
N VAL A 280 2.37 5.28 6.07
CA VAL A 280 2.44 4.50 7.31
C VAL A 280 1.16 3.71 7.50
N HIS A 281 1.25 2.39 7.62
CA HIS A 281 0.07 1.55 7.82
C HIS A 281 -0.40 1.61 9.29
N PRO A 282 -1.71 1.69 9.59
CA PRO A 282 -2.21 1.79 10.97
C PRO A 282 -1.75 0.67 11.92
N SER A 283 -1.52 -0.54 11.40
CA SER A 283 -1.01 -1.67 12.21
C SER A 283 0.34 -1.37 12.87
N GLN A 284 1.20 -0.60 12.21
CA GLN A 284 2.55 -0.24 12.67
C GLN A 284 2.55 0.65 13.91
N LEU A 285 1.43 1.31 14.21
CA LEU A 285 1.35 2.30 15.29
C LEU A 285 0.98 1.69 16.64
N LYS A 286 0.51 0.44 16.68
CA LYS A 286 -0.09 -0.10 17.90
C LYS A 286 0.91 -0.40 19.01
N THR A 287 2.11 -0.86 18.67
CA THR A 287 3.19 -1.14 19.64
C THR A 287 3.76 0.17 20.19
N ALA A 288 3.88 1.20 19.36
CA ALA A 288 4.29 2.55 19.77
C ALA A 288 3.26 3.22 20.70
N LEU A 289 1.96 2.95 20.50
CA LEU A 289 0.87 3.42 21.35
C LEU A 289 0.79 2.69 22.71
N SER A 290 1.22 1.43 22.78
CA SER A 290 1.29 0.69 24.06
C SER A 290 2.54 1.01 24.88
N ALA A 291 3.61 1.51 24.24
CA ALA A 291 4.86 1.90 24.91
C ALA A 291 4.86 3.34 25.45
N ALA A 292 3.84 4.14 25.14
CA ALA A 292 3.66 5.44 25.78
C ALA A 292 2.90 5.24 27.10
N PRO A 293 3.51 5.49 28.28
CA PRO A 293 2.68 5.69 29.45
C PRO A 293 1.82 6.94 29.18
N PRO A 294 0.51 6.93 29.47
CA PRO A 294 -0.22 8.17 29.49
C PRO A 294 0.49 9.08 30.49
N ILE A 295 0.88 10.26 30.04
CA ILE A 295 1.35 11.34 30.90
C ILE A 295 0.17 11.65 31.83
N ASN A 296 0.17 11.03 33.00
CA ASN A 296 -0.36 11.54 34.25
C ASN A 296 0.34 10.77 35.36
N ALA A 297 1.19 11.51 36.09
CA ALA A 297 1.86 11.02 37.27
C ALA A 297 0.85 10.43 38.27
N SER A 298 1.29 9.39 38.98
CA SER A 298 0.66 8.72 40.14
C SER A 298 -0.41 7.65 39.87
N SER A 299 0.03 6.43 39.57
CA SER A 299 -0.47 5.21 40.25
C SER A 299 0.42 3.99 40.00
N PRO A 300 0.52 3.05 40.96
CA PRO A 300 1.44 1.92 40.87
C PRO A 300 0.92 0.81 39.96
N LEU A 301 1.86 0.22 39.21
CA LEU A 301 1.72 -0.96 38.36
C LEU A 301 0.87 -2.06 39.02
N THR A 302 -0.25 -2.38 38.38
CA THR A 302 -0.91 -3.69 38.54
C THR A 302 -1.05 -4.30 37.15
N GLN A 303 -0.26 -5.36 36.91
CA GLN A 303 -0.49 -6.27 35.78
C GLN A 303 -1.76 -7.03 36.06
N THR A 304 -2.87 -6.59 35.46
CA THR A 304 -4.12 -7.34 35.48
C THR A 304 -4.28 -8.00 34.11
N THR A 305 -4.15 -9.33 34.08
CA THR A 305 -4.56 -10.18 32.97
C THR A 305 -6.03 -9.89 32.63
N ALA A 306 -6.27 -9.13 31.57
CA ALA A 306 -7.61 -8.79 31.12
C ALA A 306 -8.21 -9.98 30.36
N ARG A 307 -8.94 -10.85 31.08
CA ARG A 307 -9.98 -11.69 30.48
C ARG A 307 -11.15 -10.79 30.10
N ARG A 308 -11.59 -10.97 28.85
CA ARG A 308 -12.70 -10.31 28.14
C ARG A 308 -13.90 -9.99 29.05
N VAL A 309 -14.17 -8.70 29.22
CA VAL A 309 -15.53 -8.16 29.32
C VAL A 309 -15.67 -7.19 28.15
N ILE A 310 -16.49 -7.55 27.16
CA ILE A 310 -16.84 -6.67 26.05
C ILE A 310 -17.86 -5.67 26.61
N GLU A 311 -17.36 -4.65 27.30
CA GLU A 311 -18.11 -3.41 27.45
C GLU A 311 -17.98 -2.67 26.12
N LYS A 312 -19.11 -2.41 25.45
CA LYS A 312 -19.15 -1.48 24.31
C LYS A 312 -18.53 -0.18 24.77
N LYS A 313 -17.30 0.11 24.34
CA LYS A 313 -16.67 1.40 24.58
C LYS A 313 -17.64 2.48 24.07
N PRO A 314 -17.89 3.54 24.85
CA PRO A 314 -18.77 4.60 24.40
C PRO A 314 -18.26 5.13 23.06
N ALA A 315 -19.15 5.39 22.09
CA ALA A 315 -18.80 5.79 20.73
C ALA A 315 -17.83 6.99 20.68
N GLU A 316 -17.88 7.86 21.69
CA GLU A 316 -16.97 9.00 21.85
C GLU A 316 -15.52 8.59 22.16
N GLU A 317 -15.28 7.50 22.90
CA GLU A 317 -13.92 6.99 23.14
C GLU A 317 -13.31 6.38 21.87
N VAL A 318 -14.12 5.70 21.05
CA VAL A 318 -13.70 5.16 19.76
C VAL A 318 -13.28 6.30 18.83
N LYS A 319 -14.14 7.31 18.65
CA LYS A 319 -13.82 8.50 17.84
C LYS A 319 -12.56 9.20 18.30
N LYS A 320 -12.38 9.39 19.61
CA LYS A 320 -11.18 10.04 20.17
C LYS A 320 -9.91 9.24 19.89
N ARG A 321 -9.96 7.92 20.05
CA ARG A 321 -8.85 7.02 19.73
C ARG A 321 -8.50 7.10 18.25
N ASP A 322 -9.51 7.02 17.39
CA ASP A 322 -9.30 7.01 15.96
C ASP A 322 -8.75 8.35 15.46
N ALA A 323 -9.27 9.48 15.97
CA ALA A 323 -8.72 10.81 15.69
C ALA A 323 -7.25 10.94 16.13
N ALA A 324 -6.89 10.36 17.29
CA ALA A 324 -5.50 10.34 17.74
C ALA A 324 -4.60 9.50 16.81
N MET A 325 -5.11 8.36 16.31
CA MET A 325 -4.40 7.51 15.35
C MET A 325 -4.18 8.24 14.02
N THR A 326 -5.23 8.83 13.45
CA THR A 326 -5.17 9.61 12.20
C THR A 326 -4.19 10.77 12.30
N ASN A 327 -4.23 11.53 13.41
CA ASN A 327 -3.28 12.62 13.63
C ASN A 327 -1.84 12.09 13.67
N ARG A 328 -1.61 10.95 14.33
CA ARG A 328 -0.27 10.37 14.45
C ARG A 328 0.26 9.83 13.12
N ILE A 329 -0.57 9.18 12.31
CA ILE A 329 -0.22 8.73 10.94
C ILE A 329 0.25 9.94 10.14
N ARG A 330 -0.58 10.99 10.09
CA ARG A 330 -0.28 12.22 9.37
C ARG A 330 1.02 12.88 9.86
N ASP A 331 1.22 12.97 11.17
CA ASP A 331 2.45 13.52 11.75
C ASP A 331 3.69 12.71 11.32
N LEU A 332 3.59 11.39 11.24
CA LEU A 332 4.69 10.53 10.80
C LEU A 332 4.95 10.63 9.30
N GLU A 333 3.90 10.73 8.49
CA GLU A 333 4.03 10.90 7.03
C GLU A 333 4.64 12.26 6.68
N GLN A 334 4.30 13.32 7.43
CA GLN A 334 4.83 14.68 7.24
C GLN A 334 6.20 14.93 7.87
N SER A 335 6.65 14.05 8.77
CA SER A 335 7.95 14.19 9.42
C SER A 335 9.13 13.94 8.47
N GLN A 336 10.34 14.24 8.93
CA GLN A 336 11.55 14.02 8.15
C GLN A 336 11.85 12.53 7.96
N TRP A 337 12.12 12.14 6.71
CA TRP A 337 12.54 10.80 6.29
C TRP A 337 13.92 10.86 5.62
N PRO A 338 14.71 9.77 5.62
CA PRO A 338 14.42 8.43 6.16
C PRO A 338 14.56 8.34 7.68
N LYS A 339 13.96 7.31 8.30
CA LYS A 339 14.06 7.05 9.75
C LYS A 339 14.78 5.75 10.05
N LEU A 340 15.33 5.66 11.27
CA LEU A 340 15.90 4.42 11.78
C LEU A 340 14.78 3.48 12.20
N MET A 341 14.89 2.23 11.77
CA MET A 341 13.88 1.20 11.91
C MET A 341 14.51 -0.05 12.49
N LEU A 342 13.80 -0.69 13.43
CA LEU A 342 14.09 -2.05 13.85
C LEU A 342 13.22 -2.99 13.02
N LEU A 343 13.85 -3.82 12.22
CA LEU A 343 13.19 -4.90 11.49
C LEU A 343 13.49 -6.21 12.21
N VAL A 344 12.46 -6.92 12.68
CA VAL A 344 12.59 -8.19 13.39
C VAL A 344 11.98 -9.32 12.57
N ASN A 345 12.79 -10.32 12.24
CA ASN A 345 12.37 -11.56 11.63
C ASN A 345 12.27 -12.65 12.69
N HIS A 346 11.10 -13.28 12.86
CA HIS A 346 10.91 -14.47 13.68
C HIS A 346 10.72 -15.69 12.78
N VAL A 347 11.67 -16.63 12.75
CA VAL A 347 11.45 -17.94 12.12
C VAL A 347 10.65 -18.82 13.07
N CYS A 348 9.40 -19.15 12.77
CA CYS A 348 8.69 -20.20 13.50
C CYS A 348 8.73 -21.47 12.65
N SER A 349 9.58 -22.44 13.02
CA SER A 349 9.45 -23.78 12.45
C SER A 349 8.06 -24.33 12.76
N ALA A 350 7.26 -24.51 11.71
CA ALA A 350 6.08 -25.38 11.75
C ALA A 350 6.52 -26.76 12.26
N TYR A 351 5.85 -27.25 13.31
CA TYR A 351 5.99 -28.63 13.78
C TYR A 351 4.94 -29.50 13.14
#